data_AF-A0A654FUP5-F1
#
_entry.id   AF-A0A654FUP5-F1
#
_cell.length_a   1.000
_cell.length_b   1.000
_cell.length_c   1.000
_cell.angle_alpha   90.00
_cell.angle_beta   90.00
_cell.angle_gamma   90.00
#
_symmetry.space_group_name_H-M   'P 1'
#
loop_
_entity.id
_entity.type
_entity.pdbx_description
1 polymer ?
#
loop_
_entity_poly.entity_id
_entity_poly.type
_entity_poly.pdbx_seq_one_letter_code
_entity_poly.pdbx_strand_id
1 'polypeptide(L)'
;MEQNEGDDALVDSIKAKRPSRDGRAYLQSFILRTNTSLEELVRVVRTWEQKARSCYAEDVKLNSDEFVEMLVVDGGFLFELLLRSHYPRLGGEKDSIFGNSMMITDVCRCYLPLVPARLKETTLKVDNAPEATELHTAGVSFKPAETSCLLDINFANGVLKIPTIFIDDLTESLYRNIIAFEQCHCSDKNFLHYIRLLGCFIKSPTDANLFIRSGIIVNNLGNAEDVSKFFNSICKEVIFGRRFYFKTLSENLQAYCNTPWNRWKAILRRDYFLNPWSVASVLAALLLILLTLIQAVCSILAL
;
A
#
# COMPACT_ATOMS: atom_id res chain seq x y z
N MET A 1 -8.81 37.57 -27.92
CA MET A 1 -10.09 37.91 -27.24
C MET A 1 -10.86 36.64 -26.95
N GLU A 2 -11.07 35.75 -27.94
CA GLU A 2 -11.75 34.45 -27.74
C GLU A 2 -11.14 33.55 -26.65
N GLN A 3 -9.82 33.56 -26.47
CA GLN A 3 -9.17 32.71 -25.46
C GLN A 3 -9.39 33.17 -24.00
N ASN A 4 -9.51 34.48 -23.76
CA ASN A 4 -9.85 34.99 -22.42
C ASN A 4 -11.32 34.70 -22.08
N GLU A 5 -12.21 34.78 -23.08
CA GLU A 5 -13.65 34.56 -22.88
C GLU A 5 -13.96 33.08 -22.59
N GLY A 6 -13.20 32.15 -23.20
CA GLY A 6 -13.26 30.72 -22.86
C GLY A 6 -12.66 30.37 -21.49
N ASP A 7 -11.60 31.08 -21.07
CA ASP A 7 -11.01 30.93 -19.73
C ASP A 7 -11.96 31.37 -18.63
N ASP A 8 -12.62 32.52 -18.82
CA ASP A 8 -13.59 33.06 -17.87
C ASP A 8 -14.79 32.09 -17.68
N ALA A 9 -15.30 31.51 -18.78
CA ALA A 9 -16.38 30.52 -18.72
C ALA A 9 -15.97 29.21 -18.01
N LEU A 10 -14.74 28.73 -18.21
CA LEU A 10 -14.21 27.56 -17.52
C LEU A 10 -14.03 27.82 -16.03
N VAL A 11 -13.47 28.97 -15.69
CA VAL A 11 -13.30 29.42 -14.30
C VAL A 11 -14.64 29.48 -13.58
N ASP A 12 -15.67 30.03 -14.22
CA ASP A 12 -17.02 30.09 -13.67
C ASP A 12 -17.66 28.70 -13.52
N SER A 13 -17.40 27.78 -14.46
CA SER A 13 -17.81 26.37 -14.36
C SER A 13 -17.16 25.66 -13.16
N ILE A 14 -15.85 25.86 -12.95
CA ILE A 14 -15.10 25.31 -11.81
C ILE A 14 -15.67 25.84 -10.48
N LYS A 15 -16.03 27.13 -10.45
CA LYS A 15 -16.67 27.80 -9.29
C LYS A 15 -18.13 27.34 -9.07
N ALA A 16 -18.90 27.06 -10.12
CA ALA A 16 -20.34 26.78 -10.04
C ALA A 16 -20.69 25.32 -9.72
N LYS A 17 -19.86 24.35 -10.09
CA LYS A 17 -20.12 22.93 -9.78
C LYS A 17 -20.05 22.69 -8.26
N ARG A 18 -21.11 22.08 -7.69
CA ARG A 18 -21.17 21.74 -6.25
C ARG A 18 -19.93 20.95 -5.81
N PRO A 19 -19.41 21.20 -4.60
CA PRO A 19 -18.19 20.55 -4.11
C PRO A 19 -18.42 19.05 -3.91
N SER A 20 -17.63 18.22 -4.62
CA SER A 20 -17.26 16.91 -4.07
C SER A 20 -16.34 17.21 -2.87
N ARG A 21 -16.58 16.52 -1.76
CA ARG A 21 -16.45 17.11 -0.42
C ARG A 21 -15.01 17.43 0.03
N ASP A 22 -13.97 17.00 -0.69
CA ASP A 22 -12.57 17.18 -0.23
C ASP A 22 -11.61 17.80 -1.28
N GLY A 23 -11.73 17.50 -2.58
CA GLY A 23 -10.78 17.98 -3.61
C GLY A 23 -10.75 19.49 -3.85
N ARG A 24 -11.92 20.13 -3.97
CA ARG A 24 -12.03 21.59 -4.21
C ARG A 24 -11.70 22.45 -2.99
N ALA A 25 -11.91 21.94 -1.78
CA ALA A 25 -11.54 22.63 -0.54
C ALA A 25 -10.01 22.81 -0.44
N TYR A 26 -9.26 21.82 -0.91
CA TYR A 26 -7.80 21.89 -1.01
C TYR A 26 -7.35 22.84 -2.12
N LEU A 27 -7.97 22.81 -3.30
CA LEU A 27 -7.68 23.80 -4.34
C LEU A 27 -7.91 25.24 -3.85
N GLN A 28 -9.01 25.51 -3.15
CA GLN A 28 -9.25 26.84 -2.57
C GLN A 28 -8.17 27.20 -1.55
N SER A 29 -7.75 26.25 -0.73
CA SER A 29 -6.68 26.47 0.25
C SER A 29 -5.32 26.71 -0.41
N PHE A 30 -5.03 26.02 -1.52
CA PHE A 30 -3.86 26.24 -2.35
C PHE A 30 -3.83 27.67 -2.93
N ILE A 31 -4.95 28.09 -3.51
CA ILE A 31 -5.14 29.41 -4.12
C ILE A 31 -4.91 30.51 -3.08
N LEU A 32 -5.57 30.39 -1.92
CA LEU A 32 -5.40 31.32 -0.80
C LEU A 32 -3.94 31.36 -0.29
N ARG A 33 -3.27 30.22 -0.23
CA ARG A 33 -1.91 30.08 0.31
C ARG A 33 -0.84 30.64 -0.62
N THR A 34 -0.96 30.38 -1.91
CA THR A 34 0.00 30.82 -2.93
C THR A 34 -0.26 32.26 -3.38
N ASN A 35 -1.36 32.88 -2.90
CA ASN A 35 -1.82 34.20 -3.33
C ASN A 35 -1.94 34.28 -4.86
N THR A 36 -2.29 33.16 -5.50
CA THR A 36 -2.54 33.07 -6.94
C THR A 36 -4.05 33.15 -7.19
N SER A 37 -4.44 33.42 -8.43
CA SER A 37 -5.85 33.36 -8.84
C SER A 37 -6.15 32.05 -9.58
N LEU A 38 -7.41 31.63 -9.57
CA LEU A 38 -7.83 30.43 -10.30
C LEU A 38 -7.62 30.62 -11.81
N GLU A 39 -7.83 31.84 -12.28
CA GLU A 39 -7.65 32.29 -13.66
C GLU A 39 -6.18 32.12 -14.09
N GLU A 40 -5.24 32.54 -13.24
CA GLU A 40 -3.81 32.39 -13.54
C GLU A 40 -3.37 30.92 -13.52
N LEU A 41 -3.96 30.10 -12.63
CA LEU A 41 -3.71 28.65 -12.62
C LEU A 41 -4.23 27.96 -13.88
N VAL A 42 -5.47 28.24 -14.29
CA VAL A 42 -6.06 27.71 -15.53
C VAL A 42 -5.19 28.10 -16.72
N ARG A 43 -4.77 29.37 -16.79
CA ARG A 43 -3.91 29.90 -17.85
C ARG A 43 -2.57 29.17 -17.91
N VAL A 44 -1.91 28.98 -16.76
CA VAL A 44 -0.66 28.21 -16.69
C VAL A 44 -0.90 26.77 -17.12
N VAL A 45 -1.87 26.07 -16.53
CA VAL A 45 -2.13 24.65 -16.83
C VAL A 45 -2.48 24.40 -18.30
N ARG A 46 -3.19 25.32 -18.97
CA ARG A 46 -3.41 25.24 -20.43
C ARG A 46 -2.13 25.19 -21.23
N THR A 47 -1.08 25.91 -20.83
CA THR A 47 0.22 25.85 -21.52
C THR A 47 0.87 24.46 -21.42
N TRP A 48 0.50 23.66 -20.40
CA TRP A 48 0.98 22.31 -20.19
C TRP A 48 0.05 21.24 -20.77
N GLU A 49 -1.14 21.59 -21.25
CA GLU A 49 -2.16 20.63 -21.68
C GLU A 49 -1.62 19.60 -22.67
N GLN A 50 -1.03 20.03 -23.79
CA GLN A 50 -0.56 19.10 -24.82
C GLN A 50 0.54 18.17 -24.28
N LYS A 51 1.42 18.71 -23.44
CA LYS A 51 2.48 17.93 -22.81
C LYS A 51 1.89 16.92 -21.83
N ALA A 52 0.90 17.31 -21.04
CA ALA A 52 0.19 16.42 -20.12
C ALA A 52 -0.56 15.32 -20.88
N ARG A 53 -1.27 15.65 -21.97
CA ARG A 53 -1.95 14.67 -22.83
C ARG A 53 -0.98 13.63 -23.41
N SER A 54 0.24 14.05 -23.80
CA SER A 54 1.27 13.13 -24.30
C SER A 54 1.80 12.14 -23.25
N CYS A 55 1.51 12.35 -21.96
CA CYS A 55 1.89 11.45 -20.89
C CYS A 55 0.87 10.32 -20.65
N TYR A 56 -0.32 10.39 -21.24
CA TYR A 56 -1.32 9.33 -21.15
C TYR A 56 -1.12 8.29 -22.27
N ALA A 57 -1.32 7.01 -21.94
CA ALA A 57 -1.12 5.91 -22.87
C ALA A 57 -2.19 5.83 -23.97
N GLU A 58 -3.37 6.41 -23.71
CA GLU A 58 -4.50 6.48 -24.64
C GLU A 58 -4.91 7.94 -24.87
N ASP A 59 -5.51 8.21 -26.05
CA ASP A 59 -6.07 9.51 -26.36
C ASP A 59 -7.22 9.84 -25.40
N VAL A 60 -6.98 10.82 -24.52
CA VAL A 60 -7.96 11.27 -23.53
C VAL A 60 -9.13 11.92 -24.26
N LYS A 61 -10.29 11.26 -24.28
CA LYS A 61 -11.55 11.69 -24.92
C LYS A 61 -12.26 12.84 -24.18
N LEU A 62 -11.49 13.77 -23.62
CA LEU A 62 -12.00 14.98 -22.97
C LEU A 62 -11.66 16.19 -23.84
N ASN A 63 -12.58 17.14 -23.90
CA ASN A 63 -12.29 18.42 -24.54
C ASN A 63 -11.22 19.19 -23.73
N SER A 64 -10.69 20.30 -24.29
CA SER A 64 -9.60 21.06 -23.65
C SER A 64 -9.99 21.56 -22.27
N ASP A 65 -11.19 22.12 -22.13
CA ASP A 65 -11.67 22.70 -20.89
C ASP A 65 -11.87 21.65 -19.79
N GLU A 66 -12.48 20.51 -20.12
CA GLU A 66 -12.66 19.38 -19.20
C GLU A 66 -11.32 18.80 -18.71
N PHE A 67 -10.34 18.71 -19.61
CA PHE A 67 -9.02 18.19 -19.28
C PHE A 67 -8.22 19.17 -18.41
N VAL A 68 -8.30 20.46 -18.71
CA VAL A 68 -7.65 21.51 -17.91
C VAL A 68 -8.31 21.62 -16.54
N GLU A 69 -9.64 21.53 -16.45
CA GLU A 69 -10.37 21.45 -15.18
C GLU A 69 -9.89 20.28 -14.33
N MET A 70 -9.76 19.08 -14.92
CA MET A 70 -9.21 17.91 -14.22
C MET A 70 -7.81 18.22 -13.67
N LEU A 71 -6.89 18.73 -14.50
CA LEU A 71 -5.52 19.03 -14.09
C LEU A 71 -5.44 20.10 -12.99
N VAL A 72 -6.25 21.16 -13.07
CA VAL A 72 -6.25 22.24 -12.08
C VAL A 72 -6.79 21.74 -10.75
N VAL A 73 -7.91 21.00 -10.76
CA VAL A 73 -8.53 20.48 -9.54
C VAL A 73 -7.64 19.43 -8.88
N ASP A 74 -7.16 18.44 -9.64
CA ASP A 74 -6.35 17.35 -9.10
C ASP A 74 -4.95 17.83 -8.74
N GLY A 75 -4.35 18.70 -9.56
CA GLY A 75 -3.05 19.31 -9.29
C GLY A 75 -3.09 20.22 -8.07
N GLY A 76 -4.07 21.12 -7.96
CA GLY A 76 -4.22 21.99 -6.79
C GLY A 76 -4.51 21.21 -5.51
N PHE A 77 -5.31 20.14 -5.59
CA PHE A 77 -5.50 19.20 -4.49
C PHE A 77 -4.16 18.58 -4.06
N LEU A 78 -3.42 17.99 -5.01
CA LEU A 78 -2.15 17.32 -4.73
C LEU A 78 -1.09 18.28 -4.16
N PHE A 79 -0.97 19.49 -4.72
CA PHE A 79 0.00 20.48 -4.23
C PHE A 79 -0.34 20.95 -2.82
N GLU A 80 -1.61 21.27 -2.53
CA GLU A 80 -2.00 21.63 -1.16
C GLU A 80 -1.83 20.48 -0.18
N LEU A 81 -2.12 19.25 -0.62
CA LEU A 81 -1.88 18.04 0.16
C LEU A 81 -0.39 17.90 0.50
N LEU A 82 0.50 18.04 -0.48
CA LEU A 82 1.93 18.00 -0.26
C LEU A 82 2.43 19.16 0.62
N LEU A 83 1.88 20.37 0.45
CA LEU A 83 2.24 21.56 1.25
C LEU A 83 1.83 21.42 2.72
N ARG A 84 0.60 20.95 2.99
CA ARG A 84 0.14 20.66 4.35
C ARG A 84 0.94 19.55 5.00
N SER A 85 1.41 18.60 4.20
CA SER A 85 2.30 17.53 4.68
C SER A 85 3.71 18.04 5.01
N HIS A 86 4.27 18.94 4.20
CA HIS A 86 5.61 19.51 4.43
C HIS A 86 5.63 20.51 5.60
N TYR A 87 4.50 21.19 5.86
CA TYR A 87 4.37 22.18 6.91
C TYR A 87 3.17 21.87 7.83
N PRO A 88 3.36 21.06 8.88
CA PRO A 88 2.26 20.60 9.76
C PRO A 88 1.49 21.73 10.47
N ARG A 89 2.07 22.93 10.58
CA ARG A 89 1.41 24.13 11.12
C ARG A 89 0.30 24.68 10.21
N LEU A 90 0.17 24.13 9.00
CA LEU A 90 -0.77 24.58 7.97
C LEU A 90 -2.05 23.73 7.91
N GLY A 91 -2.13 22.65 8.69
CA GLY A 91 -3.36 21.86 8.88
C GLY A 91 -4.25 22.49 9.95
N GLY A 92 -5.54 22.70 9.64
CA GLY A 92 -6.51 23.15 10.62
C GLY A 92 -6.96 22.02 11.54
N GLU A 93 -7.36 22.34 12.78
CA GLU A 93 -7.87 21.40 13.81
C GLU A 93 -9.04 20.47 13.39
N LYS A 94 -9.61 20.65 12.19
CA LYS A 94 -10.76 19.90 11.66
C LYS A 94 -10.54 19.37 10.24
N ASP A 95 -9.30 19.22 9.80
CA ASP A 95 -9.01 18.66 8.49
C ASP A 95 -9.35 17.15 8.48
N SER A 96 -10.35 16.74 7.71
CA SER A 96 -10.82 15.34 7.61
C SER A 96 -9.73 14.39 7.12
N ILE A 97 -8.85 14.90 6.25
CA ILE A 97 -7.78 14.13 5.63
C ILE A 97 -6.55 14.07 6.55
N PHE A 98 -6.08 15.19 7.12
CA PHE A 98 -4.89 15.18 8.00
C PHE A 98 -5.18 14.81 9.45
N GLY A 99 -6.40 15.03 9.94
CA GLY A 99 -6.81 14.65 11.29
C GLY A 99 -6.88 13.14 11.51
N ASN A 100 -6.98 12.35 10.43
CA ASN A 100 -7.06 10.88 10.47
C ASN A 100 -5.99 10.15 9.64
N SER A 101 -5.34 10.80 8.66
CA SER A 101 -4.40 10.11 7.76
C SER A 101 -2.94 10.28 8.19
N MET A 102 -2.51 9.39 9.09
CA MET A 102 -1.08 9.15 9.40
C MET A 102 -0.26 8.95 8.11
N MET A 103 -0.90 8.42 7.08
CA MET A 103 -0.31 8.05 5.81
C MET A 103 0.29 9.20 5.00
N ILE A 104 -0.32 10.38 4.94
CA ILE A 104 0.24 11.51 4.16
C ILE A 104 1.51 12.05 4.82
N THR A 105 1.55 12.04 6.16
CA THR A 105 2.72 12.36 6.95
C THR A 105 3.84 11.35 6.69
N ASP A 106 3.49 10.06 6.59
CA ASP A 106 4.43 8.97 6.39
C ASP A 106 4.96 8.94 4.95
N VAL A 107 4.12 9.21 3.94
CA VAL A 107 4.56 9.38 2.54
C VAL A 107 5.58 10.52 2.46
N CYS A 108 5.29 11.69 3.01
CA CYS A 108 6.23 12.81 2.97
C CYS A 108 7.47 12.61 3.85
N ARG A 109 7.36 11.93 5.00
CA ARG A 109 8.52 11.50 5.79
C ARG A 109 9.37 10.45 5.07
N CYS A 110 8.82 9.63 4.19
CA CYS A 110 9.60 8.72 3.34
C CYS A 110 10.37 9.46 2.23
N TYR A 111 9.87 10.62 1.77
CA TYR A 111 10.56 11.45 0.76
C TYR A 111 11.53 12.49 1.33
N LEU A 112 11.42 12.87 2.62
CA LEU A 112 12.13 14.04 3.18
C LEU A 112 13.47 13.80 3.89
N PRO A 113 13.91 12.59 4.26
CA PRO A 113 15.29 12.36 4.65
C PRO A 113 15.94 11.20 3.88
N LEU A 114 16.94 11.57 3.05
CA LEU A 114 18.20 10.83 2.80
C LEU A 114 18.09 9.29 2.86
N VAL A 115 17.41 8.66 1.91
CA VAL A 115 17.52 7.20 1.72
C VAL A 115 18.90 6.89 1.10
N PRO A 116 19.67 5.92 1.63
CA PRO A 116 21.05 5.68 1.21
C PRO A 116 21.15 5.30 -0.28
N ALA A 117 22.28 5.68 -0.85
CA ALA A 117 22.63 5.56 -2.24
C ALA A 117 22.41 4.18 -2.88
N ARG A 118 21.89 4.24 -4.12
CA ARG A 118 22.12 3.31 -5.25
C ARG A 118 21.85 1.82 -4.99
N LEU A 119 20.58 1.43 -5.12
CA LEU A 119 20.20 0.04 -5.44
C LEU A 119 20.81 -0.35 -6.80
N LYS A 120 21.72 -1.33 -6.81
CA LYS A 120 22.31 -1.90 -8.03
C LYS A 120 21.23 -2.61 -8.86
N GLU A 121 21.23 -2.36 -10.17
CA GLU A 121 20.38 -3.08 -11.12
C GLU A 121 20.68 -4.58 -11.09
N THR A 122 19.63 -5.40 -11.03
CA THR A 122 19.77 -6.85 -11.12
C THR A 122 18.87 -7.42 -12.22
N THR A 123 19.35 -8.49 -12.83
CA THR A 123 18.76 -9.20 -13.96
C THR A 123 17.66 -10.17 -13.53
N LEU A 124 16.52 -10.07 -14.23
CA LEU A 124 15.59 -11.15 -14.62
C LEU A 124 15.37 -12.31 -13.64
N LYS A 125 14.44 -12.11 -12.71
CA LYS A 125 13.24 -12.93 -12.44
C LYS A 125 12.33 -12.11 -11.53
N VAL A 126 11.07 -11.96 -11.92
CA VAL A 126 10.07 -11.30 -11.07
C VAL A 126 9.57 -12.35 -10.10
N ASP A 127 10.38 -12.67 -9.10
CA ASP A 127 9.93 -13.49 -7.98
C ASP A 127 9.10 -12.54 -7.09
N ASN A 128 7.79 -12.49 -7.38
CA ASN A 128 6.84 -11.74 -6.59
C ASN A 128 6.79 -12.31 -5.17
N ALA A 129 6.53 -11.45 -4.19
CA ALA A 129 6.36 -11.92 -2.81
C ALA A 129 5.18 -12.92 -2.74
N PRO A 130 5.24 -13.94 -1.86
CA PRO A 130 4.13 -14.88 -1.68
C PRO A 130 2.87 -14.17 -1.15
N GLU A 131 1.70 -14.74 -1.44
CA GLU A 131 0.41 -14.24 -0.96
C GLU A 131 0.28 -14.37 0.57
N ALA A 132 -0.54 -13.53 1.20
CA ALA A 132 -0.70 -13.53 2.65
C ALA A 132 -1.13 -14.89 3.20
N THR A 133 -2.03 -15.58 2.50
CA THR A 133 -2.49 -16.92 2.87
C THR A 133 -1.35 -17.95 2.80
N GLU A 134 -0.49 -17.88 1.78
CA GLU A 134 0.69 -18.75 1.68
C GLU A 134 1.67 -18.48 2.83
N LEU A 135 1.96 -17.21 3.11
CA LEU A 135 2.81 -16.82 4.24
C LEU A 135 2.24 -17.34 5.57
N HIS A 136 0.94 -17.16 5.80
CA HIS A 136 0.26 -17.61 7.01
C HIS A 136 0.34 -19.14 7.16
N THR A 137 0.08 -19.89 6.09
CA THR A 137 0.17 -21.37 6.11
C THR A 137 1.59 -21.87 6.32
N ALA A 138 2.60 -21.12 5.87
CA ALA A 138 4.01 -21.39 6.19
C ALA A 138 4.41 -21.00 7.63
N GLY A 139 3.50 -20.44 8.42
CA GLY A 139 3.72 -20.06 9.81
C GLY A 139 4.26 -18.64 10.01
N VAL A 140 4.12 -17.76 9.02
CA VAL A 140 4.41 -16.33 9.18
C VAL A 140 3.30 -15.66 9.97
N SER A 141 3.67 -14.90 11.00
CA SER A 141 2.76 -14.05 11.78
C SER A 141 2.82 -12.62 11.29
N PHE A 142 1.67 -12.01 11.08
CA PHE A 142 1.54 -10.60 10.74
C PHE A 142 1.38 -9.74 11.99
N LYS A 143 2.09 -8.62 12.08
CA LYS A 143 1.96 -7.64 13.17
C LYS A 143 2.10 -6.20 12.66
N PRO A 144 1.47 -5.23 13.33
CA PRO A 144 1.74 -3.82 13.07
C PRO A 144 3.18 -3.48 13.47
N ALA A 145 3.83 -2.61 12.69
CA ALA A 145 5.11 -2.03 13.03
C ALA A 145 4.92 -0.74 13.85
N GLU A 146 5.78 -0.51 14.84
CA GLU A 146 5.80 0.70 15.67
C GLU A 146 6.63 1.79 15.00
N THR A 147 6.28 2.13 13.76
CA THR A 147 7.04 3.08 12.93
C THR A 147 6.05 3.93 12.13
N SER A 148 6.44 5.18 11.87
CA SER A 148 5.71 6.09 10.99
C SER A 148 6.28 6.10 9.56
N CYS A 149 7.08 5.10 9.19
CA CYS A 149 7.68 5.02 7.87
C CYS A 149 7.03 3.87 7.11
N LEU A 150 6.26 4.15 6.04
CA LEU A 150 5.57 3.12 5.25
C LEU A 150 6.54 2.08 4.66
N LEU A 151 7.77 2.50 4.36
CA LEU A 151 8.78 1.64 3.76
C LEU A 151 9.48 0.73 4.76
N ASP A 152 9.29 0.96 6.06
CA ASP A 152 9.94 0.22 7.14
C ASP A 152 9.19 -1.09 7.43
N ILE A 153 9.30 -2.01 6.47
CA ILE A 153 8.74 -3.37 6.54
C ILE A 153 9.87 -4.33 6.91
N ASN A 154 9.67 -5.06 8.00
CA ASN A 154 10.69 -5.96 8.53
C ASN A 154 10.16 -7.39 8.66
N PHE A 155 10.95 -8.37 8.24
CA PHE A 155 10.70 -9.78 8.45
C PHE A 155 11.82 -10.41 9.26
N ALA A 156 11.49 -10.88 10.46
CA ALA A 156 12.44 -11.56 11.33
C ALA A 156 11.75 -12.67 12.12
N ASN A 157 12.42 -13.82 12.24
CA ASN A 157 11.97 -14.96 13.06
C ASN A 157 10.52 -15.41 12.77
N GLY A 158 10.10 -15.39 11.51
CA GLY A 158 8.73 -15.76 11.12
C GLY A 158 7.67 -14.70 11.45
N VAL A 159 8.07 -13.48 11.82
CA VAL A 159 7.15 -12.36 12.06
C VAL A 159 7.39 -11.29 11.01
N LEU A 160 6.35 -10.97 10.24
CA LEU A 160 6.32 -9.87 9.29
C LEU A 160 5.64 -8.67 9.95
N LYS A 161 6.42 -7.60 10.16
CA LYS A 161 5.95 -6.32 10.70
C LYS A 161 5.73 -5.33 9.56
N ILE A 162 4.53 -4.78 9.48
CA ILE A 162 4.14 -3.79 8.46
C ILE A 162 3.52 -2.59 9.17
N PRO A 163 3.87 -1.35 8.78
CA PRO A 163 3.20 -0.15 9.29
C PRO A 163 1.68 -0.22 9.11
N THR A 164 0.94 0.36 10.05
CA THR A 164 -0.53 0.35 9.98
C THR A 164 -1.02 1.27 8.86
N ILE A 165 -1.99 0.80 8.09
CA ILE A 165 -2.53 1.45 6.90
C ILE A 165 -4.01 1.72 7.11
N PHE A 166 -4.44 2.93 6.79
CA PHE A 166 -5.85 3.32 6.81
C PHE A 166 -6.35 3.34 5.37
N ILE A 167 -7.45 2.64 5.11
CA ILE A 167 -8.06 2.56 3.78
C ILE A 167 -9.50 3.05 3.87
N ASP A 168 -9.84 4.06 3.09
CA ASP A 168 -11.15 4.70 2.96
C ASP A 168 -11.47 5.01 1.49
N ASP A 169 -12.62 5.63 1.23
CA ASP A 169 -13.11 5.95 -0.10
C ASP A 169 -12.18 6.90 -0.91
N LEU A 170 -11.35 7.71 -0.24
CA LEU A 170 -10.44 8.66 -0.89
C LEU A 170 -9.07 8.03 -1.19
N THR A 171 -8.77 6.89 -0.57
CA THR A 171 -7.46 6.24 -0.62
C THR A 171 -7.06 5.85 -2.03
N GLU A 172 -8.01 5.40 -2.87
CA GLU A 172 -7.71 5.00 -4.26
C GLU A 172 -7.24 6.18 -5.12
N SER A 173 -7.98 7.28 -5.09
CA SER A 173 -7.60 8.50 -5.81
C SER A 173 -6.24 9.02 -5.33
N LEU A 174 -6.01 9.03 -4.01
CA LEU A 174 -4.75 9.46 -3.44
C LEU A 174 -3.57 8.62 -3.95
N TYR A 175 -3.67 7.30 -3.85
CA TYR A 175 -2.54 6.43 -4.20
C TYR A 175 -2.28 6.44 -5.70
N ARG A 176 -3.32 6.48 -6.55
CA ARG A 176 -3.15 6.61 -8.01
C ARG A 176 -2.43 7.90 -8.37
N ASN A 177 -2.76 9.00 -7.72
CA ASN A 177 -2.10 10.28 -7.94
C ASN A 177 -0.62 10.25 -7.49
N ILE A 178 -0.31 9.61 -6.35
CA ILE A 178 1.08 9.43 -5.91
C ILE A 178 1.86 8.55 -6.89
N ILE A 179 1.27 7.44 -7.36
CA ILE A 179 1.91 6.56 -8.35
C ILE A 179 2.19 7.32 -9.65
N ALA A 180 1.23 8.08 -10.17
CA ALA A 180 1.41 8.90 -11.37
C ALA A 180 2.51 9.95 -11.17
N PHE A 181 2.52 10.61 -10.01
CA PHE A 181 3.56 11.56 -9.65
C PHE A 181 4.95 10.91 -9.64
N GLU A 182 5.12 9.75 -8.98
CA GLU A 182 6.39 9.02 -8.97
C GLU A 182 6.84 8.61 -10.37
N GLN A 183 5.91 8.18 -11.23
CA GLN A 183 6.24 7.75 -12.58
C GLN A 183 6.70 8.89 -13.48
N CYS A 184 6.14 10.08 -13.31
CA CYS A 184 6.46 11.24 -14.14
C CYS A 184 7.67 12.04 -13.63
N HIS A 185 7.89 12.09 -12.31
CA HIS A 185 8.79 13.08 -11.71
C HIS A 185 9.90 12.50 -10.84
N CYS A 186 9.79 11.24 -10.39
CA CYS A 186 10.75 10.66 -9.47
C CYS A 186 11.65 9.61 -10.15
N SER A 187 12.95 9.67 -9.89
CA SER A 187 13.88 8.62 -10.28
C SER A 187 13.65 7.33 -9.48
N ASP A 188 13.29 7.48 -8.21
CA ASP A 188 12.98 6.37 -7.29
C ASP A 188 11.46 6.25 -7.11
N LYS A 189 10.97 5.01 -7.23
CA LYS A 189 9.54 4.67 -7.24
C LYS A 189 9.16 3.93 -5.95
N ASN A 190 9.48 4.54 -4.81
CA ASN A 190 9.40 3.90 -3.50
C ASN A 190 7.97 3.56 -3.11
N PHE A 191 7.03 4.49 -3.31
CA PHE A 191 5.62 4.27 -3.03
C PHE A 191 5.03 3.21 -3.97
N LEU A 192 5.39 3.24 -5.25
CA LEU A 192 5.02 2.20 -6.20
C LEU A 192 5.55 0.82 -5.79
N HIS A 193 6.80 0.73 -5.32
CA HIS A 193 7.34 -0.53 -4.82
C HIS A 193 6.60 -1.02 -3.57
N TYR A 194 6.18 -0.10 -2.69
CA TYR A 194 5.38 -0.41 -1.52
C TYR A 194 3.98 -0.93 -1.91
N ILE A 195 3.25 -0.22 -2.77
CA ILE A 195 1.94 -0.65 -3.24
C ILE A 195 2.02 -1.96 -4.02
N ARG A 196 3.08 -2.14 -4.83
CA ARG A 196 3.33 -3.42 -5.50
C ARG A 196 3.50 -4.57 -4.50
N LEU A 197 4.25 -4.37 -3.42
CA LEU A 197 4.46 -5.40 -2.40
C LEU A 197 3.13 -5.77 -1.72
N LEU A 198 2.35 -4.79 -1.30
CA LEU A 198 1.03 -5.04 -0.70
C LEU A 198 0.08 -5.73 -1.69
N GLY A 199 0.12 -5.33 -2.96
CA GLY A 199 -0.63 -5.99 -4.03
C GLY A 199 -0.15 -7.42 -4.33
N CYS A 200 1.06 -7.82 -3.92
CA CYS A 200 1.47 -9.23 -3.92
C CYS A 200 0.87 -9.99 -2.73
N PHE A 201 0.85 -9.38 -1.54
CA PHE A 201 0.30 -10.01 -0.34
C PHE A 201 -1.23 -10.17 -0.42
N ILE A 202 -1.95 -9.19 -0.97
CA ILE A 202 -3.41 -9.12 -0.92
C ILE A 202 -3.98 -9.37 -2.30
N LYS A 203 -4.20 -10.64 -2.65
CA LYS A 203 -4.82 -11.06 -3.91
C LYS A 203 -6.29 -11.42 -3.77
N SER A 204 -6.67 -11.94 -2.61
CA SER A 204 -8.01 -12.41 -2.31
C SER A 204 -8.60 -11.72 -1.07
N PRO A 205 -9.92 -11.84 -0.84
CA PRO A 205 -10.55 -11.37 0.39
C PRO A 205 -10.00 -12.07 1.63
N THR A 206 -9.58 -13.34 1.50
CA THR A 206 -8.95 -14.11 2.57
C THR A 206 -7.63 -13.46 2.99
N ASP A 207 -6.82 -13.03 2.03
CA ASP A 207 -5.56 -12.34 2.29
C ASP A 207 -5.80 -10.98 2.97
N ALA A 208 -6.75 -10.21 2.46
CA ALA A 208 -7.13 -8.92 3.05
C ALA A 208 -7.56 -9.10 4.51
N ASN A 209 -8.33 -10.15 4.80
CA ASN A 209 -8.83 -10.41 6.15
C ASN A 209 -7.71 -10.75 7.15
N LEU A 210 -6.61 -11.38 6.71
CA LEU A 210 -5.43 -11.60 7.56
C LEU A 210 -4.80 -10.27 8.01
N PHE A 211 -4.73 -9.30 7.12
CA PHE A 211 -4.16 -7.98 7.38
C PHE A 211 -5.08 -7.12 8.24
N ILE A 212 -6.39 -7.20 8.02
CA ILE A 212 -7.40 -6.52 8.86
C ILE A 212 -7.37 -7.09 10.29
N ARG A 213 -7.41 -8.42 10.44
CA ARG A 213 -7.42 -9.06 11.77
C ARG A 213 -6.11 -8.89 12.55
N SER A 214 -5.00 -8.71 11.86
CA SER A 214 -3.71 -8.42 12.50
C SER A 214 -3.52 -6.95 12.85
N GLY A 215 -4.48 -6.08 12.51
CA GLY A 215 -4.41 -4.64 12.79
C GLY A 215 -3.44 -3.89 11.88
N ILE A 216 -2.98 -4.50 10.79
CA ILE A 216 -2.14 -3.83 9.78
C ILE A 216 -3.02 -2.96 8.89
N ILE A 217 -4.25 -3.38 8.59
CA ILE A 217 -5.21 -2.58 7.82
C ILE A 217 -6.38 -2.18 8.71
N VAL A 218 -6.59 -0.86 8.83
CA VAL A 218 -7.82 -0.28 9.35
C VAL A 218 -8.74 -0.01 8.15
N ASN A 219 -9.79 -0.83 8.04
CA ASN A 219 -10.69 -0.81 6.89
C ASN A 219 -11.92 0.07 7.14
N ASN A 220 -11.96 1.22 6.49
CA ASN A 220 -13.11 2.13 6.41
C ASN A 220 -13.75 2.14 5.01
N LEU A 221 -13.26 1.32 4.07
CA LEU A 221 -13.76 1.21 2.69
C LEU A 221 -15.01 0.31 2.59
N GLY A 222 -15.16 -0.63 3.52
CA GLY A 222 -16.26 -1.59 3.52
C GLY A 222 -15.86 -2.92 4.12
N ASN A 223 -15.80 -3.97 3.30
CA ASN A 223 -15.44 -5.32 3.73
C ASN A 223 -14.11 -5.80 3.09
N ALA A 224 -13.68 -7.02 3.41
CA ALA A 224 -12.41 -7.57 2.92
C ALA A 224 -12.38 -7.78 1.38
N GLU A 225 -13.54 -7.99 0.74
CA GLU A 225 -13.66 -8.04 -0.72
C GLU A 225 -13.25 -6.70 -1.33
N ASP A 226 -13.76 -5.60 -0.79
CA ASP A 226 -13.49 -4.25 -1.30
C ASP A 226 -12.01 -3.90 -1.18
N VAL A 227 -11.38 -4.25 -0.06
CA VAL A 227 -9.93 -4.09 0.14
C VAL A 227 -9.12 -4.91 -0.87
N SER A 228 -9.51 -6.16 -1.13
CA SER A 228 -8.82 -6.98 -2.13
C SER A 228 -9.00 -6.46 -3.55
N LYS A 229 -10.19 -5.96 -3.89
CA LYS A 229 -10.47 -5.32 -5.19
C LYS A 229 -9.64 -4.05 -5.37
N PHE A 230 -9.54 -3.24 -4.32
CA PHE A 230 -8.69 -2.05 -4.29
C PHE A 230 -7.23 -2.37 -4.63
N PHE A 231 -6.59 -3.32 -3.94
CA PHE A 231 -5.18 -3.66 -4.22
C PHE A 231 -5.00 -4.32 -5.59
N ASN A 232 -6.01 -5.03 -6.09
CA ASN A 232 -5.99 -5.60 -7.44
C ASN A 232 -6.25 -4.56 -8.54
N SER A 233 -6.96 -3.45 -8.25
CA SER A 233 -7.24 -2.39 -9.22
C SER A 233 -6.11 -1.37 -9.28
N ILE A 234 -5.46 -1.09 -8.16
CA ILE A 234 -4.57 0.07 -8.02
C ILE A 234 -3.28 -0.03 -8.85
N CYS A 235 -2.80 -1.26 -9.07
CA CYS A 235 -1.63 -1.54 -9.89
C CYS A 235 -1.97 -1.78 -11.37
N LYS A 236 -3.25 -1.69 -11.78
CA LYS A 236 -3.61 -1.80 -13.21
C LYS A 236 -3.03 -0.62 -13.98
N GLU A 237 -2.51 -0.92 -15.17
CA GLU A 237 -1.93 0.07 -16.09
C GLU A 237 -0.68 0.80 -15.56
N VAL A 238 -0.09 0.29 -14.47
CA VAL A 238 1.11 0.86 -13.88
C VAL A 238 2.36 0.21 -14.47
N ILE A 239 3.24 1.01 -15.08
CA ILE A 239 4.54 0.57 -15.61
C ILE A 239 5.52 0.28 -14.46
N PHE A 240 5.88 -1.00 -14.29
CA PHE A 240 6.88 -1.45 -13.34
C PHE A 240 8.28 -1.46 -13.96
N GLY A 241 9.23 -0.84 -13.26
CA GLY A 241 10.65 -0.93 -13.59
C GLY A 241 11.26 -2.28 -13.24
N ARG A 242 12.51 -2.51 -13.68
CA ARG A 242 13.28 -3.72 -13.32
C ARG A 242 13.74 -3.73 -11.86
N ARG A 243 13.84 -2.56 -11.24
CA ARG A 243 14.24 -2.42 -9.83
C ARG A 243 13.03 -2.64 -8.93
N PHE A 244 13.27 -3.21 -7.75
CA PHE A 244 12.25 -3.40 -6.74
C PHE A 244 12.88 -3.26 -5.35
N TYR A 245 12.42 -2.28 -4.57
CA TYR A 245 13.00 -1.95 -3.26
C TYR A 245 12.94 -3.14 -2.29
N PHE A 246 11.82 -3.86 -2.27
CA PHE A 246 11.59 -4.99 -1.37
C PHE A 246 12.08 -6.34 -1.93
N LYS A 247 13.00 -6.36 -2.90
CA LYS A 247 13.47 -7.61 -3.50
C LYS A 247 14.02 -8.59 -2.46
N THR A 248 14.95 -8.14 -1.61
CA THR A 248 15.55 -8.98 -0.57
C THR A 248 14.52 -9.44 0.47
N LEU A 249 13.53 -8.59 0.79
CA LEU A 249 12.43 -8.98 1.68
C LEU A 249 11.60 -10.11 1.06
N SER A 250 11.22 -9.99 -0.22
CA SER A 250 10.49 -11.03 -0.94
C SER A 250 11.27 -12.33 -1.03
N GLU A 251 12.57 -12.27 -1.33
CA GLU A 251 13.45 -13.44 -1.37
C GLU A 251 13.52 -14.14 -0.01
N ASN A 252 13.64 -13.38 1.09
CA ASN A 252 13.65 -13.93 2.45
C ASN A 252 12.32 -14.59 2.82
N LEU A 253 11.18 -13.98 2.45
CA LEU A 253 9.85 -14.55 2.67
C LEU A 253 9.67 -15.84 1.87
N GLN A 254 10.09 -15.86 0.61
CA GLN A 254 10.00 -17.02 -0.25
C GLN A 254 10.91 -18.16 0.26
N ALA A 255 12.13 -17.86 0.68
CA ALA A 255 13.04 -18.83 1.30
C ALA A 255 12.45 -19.43 2.59
N TYR A 256 11.81 -18.60 3.41
CA TYR A 256 11.13 -19.07 4.63
C TYR A 256 9.98 -20.03 4.29
N CYS A 257 9.14 -19.68 3.31
CA CYS A 257 8.04 -20.54 2.84
C CYS A 257 8.52 -21.85 2.23
N ASN A 258 9.64 -21.83 1.52
CA ASN A 258 10.23 -23.01 0.88
C ASN A 258 10.97 -23.92 1.87
N THR A 259 11.21 -23.48 3.10
CA THR A 259 11.86 -24.30 4.13
C THR A 259 10.86 -25.29 4.74
N PRO A 260 11.00 -26.62 4.50
CA PRO A 260 10.00 -27.59 4.93
C PRO A 260 9.78 -27.61 6.44
N TRP A 261 10.85 -27.45 7.22
CA TRP A 261 10.78 -27.42 8.68
C TRP A 261 9.81 -26.36 9.22
N ASN A 262 9.77 -25.17 8.59
CA ASN A 262 8.87 -24.10 9.01
C ASN A 262 7.40 -24.46 8.74
N ARG A 263 7.12 -25.05 7.57
CA ARG A 263 5.78 -25.57 7.22
C ARG A 263 5.35 -26.68 8.18
N TRP A 264 6.19 -27.68 8.42
CA TRP A 264 5.89 -28.77 9.36
C TRP A 264 5.67 -28.25 10.79
N LYS A 265 6.52 -27.31 11.26
CA LYS A 265 6.35 -26.68 12.57
C LYS A 265 5.03 -25.91 12.68
N ALA A 266 4.60 -25.22 11.62
CA ALA A 266 3.33 -24.52 11.57
C ALA A 266 2.14 -25.48 11.62
N ILE A 267 2.17 -26.55 10.82
CA ILE A 267 1.14 -27.61 10.80
C ILE A 267 1.03 -28.30 12.16
N LEU A 268 2.16 -28.71 12.75
CA LEU A 268 2.20 -29.33 14.07
C LEU A 268 1.58 -28.42 15.14
N ARG A 269 1.93 -27.12 15.13
CA ARG A 269 1.35 -26.16 16.06
C ARG A 269 -0.16 -26.00 15.88
N ARG A 270 -0.63 -25.90 14.62
CA ARG A 270 -2.03 -25.63 14.30
C ARG A 270 -2.94 -26.83 14.57
N ASP A 271 -2.55 -28.02 14.12
CA ASP A 271 -3.44 -29.19 14.04
C ASP A 271 -3.30 -30.10 15.28
N TYR A 272 -2.14 -30.07 15.95
CA TYR A 272 -1.86 -30.91 17.13
C TYR A 272 -1.89 -30.12 18.43
N PHE A 273 -1.11 -29.05 18.55
CA PHE A 273 -0.94 -28.37 19.84
C PHE A 273 -2.10 -27.45 20.26
N LEU A 274 -2.94 -27.00 19.32
CA LEU A 274 -4.12 -26.19 19.63
C LEU A 274 -5.39 -27.01 19.93
N ASN A 275 -5.40 -28.30 19.58
CA ASN A 275 -6.52 -29.19 19.85
C ASN A 275 -6.20 -30.07 21.08
N PRO A 276 -6.90 -29.89 22.23
CA PRO A 276 -6.63 -30.65 23.45
C PRO A 276 -6.68 -32.17 23.25
N TRP A 277 -7.57 -32.65 22.38
CA TRP A 277 -7.72 -34.07 22.07
C TRP A 277 -6.55 -34.62 21.25
N SER A 278 -6.02 -33.82 20.32
CA SER A 278 -4.81 -34.17 19.57
C SER A 278 -3.60 -34.30 20.50
N VAL A 279 -3.46 -33.40 21.48
CA VAL A 279 -2.38 -33.47 22.49
C VAL A 279 -2.53 -34.73 23.35
N ALA A 280 -3.73 -35.03 23.85
CA ALA A 280 -3.99 -36.24 24.63
C ALA A 280 -3.68 -37.53 23.85
N SER A 281 -4.05 -37.56 22.55
CA SER A 281 -3.75 -38.68 21.65
C SER A 281 -2.25 -38.90 21.47
N VAL A 282 -1.49 -37.83 21.25
CA VAL A 282 -0.02 -37.89 21.12
C VAL A 282 0.64 -38.39 22.42
N LEU A 283 0.19 -37.91 23.58
CA LEU A 283 0.70 -38.39 24.88
C LEU A 283 0.39 -39.87 25.12
N ALA A 284 -0.82 -40.31 24.79
CA ALA A 284 -1.19 -41.71 24.89
C ALA A 284 -0.33 -42.60 23.97
N ALA A 285 -0.11 -42.18 22.72
CA ALA A 285 0.75 -42.89 21.78
C ALA A 285 2.21 -42.98 22.27
N LEU A 286 2.77 -41.89 22.82
CA LEU A 286 4.11 -41.89 23.40
C LEU A 286 4.23 -42.82 24.61
N LEU A 287 3.21 -42.84 25.48
CA LEU A 287 3.16 -43.76 26.62
C LEU A 287 3.11 -45.21 26.15
N LEU A 288 2.28 -45.53 25.14
CA LEU A 288 2.22 -46.86 24.54
C LEU A 288 3.55 -47.29 23.93
N ILE A 289 4.24 -46.40 23.21
CA ILE A 289 5.58 -46.68 22.66
C ILE A 289 6.60 -46.92 23.77
N LEU A 290 6.55 -46.15 24.85
CA LEU A 290 7.45 -46.34 25.99
C LEU A 290 7.21 -47.71 26.66
N LEU A 291 5.94 -48.07 26.86
CA LEU A 291 5.56 -49.36 27.44
C LEU A 291 5.99 -50.53 26.55
N THR A 292 5.83 -50.44 25.23
CA THR A 292 6.27 -51.50 24.31
C THR A 292 7.79 -51.63 24.27
N LEU A 293 8.55 -50.53 24.37
CA LEU A 293 10.01 -50.57 24.49
C LEU A 293 10.44 -51.22 25.80
N ILE A 294 9.83 -50.86 26.93
CA ILE A 294 10.11 -51.48 28.23
C ILE A 294 9.83 -52.99 28.16
N GLN A 295 8.66 -53.36 27.63
CA GLN A 295 8.29 -54.77 27.45
C GLN A 295 9.31 -55.52 26.61
N ALA A 296 9.72 -54.97 25.47
CA ALA A 296 10.72 -55.58 24.59
C ALA A 296 12.08 -55.78 25.29
N VAL A 297 12.55 -54.78 26.04
CA VAL A 297 13.80 -54.87 26.82
C VAL A 297 13.69 -55.94 27.91
N CYS A 298 12.60 -55.97 28.66
CA CYS A 298 12.36 -56.98 29.69
C CYS A 298 12.31 -58.40 29.09
N SER A 299 11.68 -58.59 27.92
CA SER A 299 11.65 -59.88 27.23
C SER A 299 13.03 -60.33 26.75
N ILE A 300 13.90 -59.43 26.31
CA ILE A 300 15.27 -59.76 25.90
C ILE A 300 16.15 -60.09 27.10
N LEU A 301 16.01 -59.37 28.23
CA LEU A 301 16.79 -59.63 29.45
C LEU A 301 16.35 -60.91 30.19
N ALA A 302 15.12 -61.36 29.97
CA ALA A 302 14.59 -62.60 30.55
C ALA A 302 14.91 -63.86 29.72
N LEU A 303 15.58 -63.70 28.56
CA LEU A 303 16.07 -64.76 27.70
C LEU A 303 17.53 -65.10 28.03
#